data_AF-A0A8S0FSN4-F1
#
_entry.id   AF-A0A8S0FSN4-F1
#
_cell.length_a   1.000
_cell.length_b   1.000
_cell.length_c   1.000
_cell.angle_alpha   90.00
_cell.angle_beta   90.00
_cell.angle_gamma   90.00
#
_symmetry.space_group_name_H-M   'P 1'
#
loop_
_entity.id
_entity.type
_entity.pdbx_description
1 polymer ?
#
loop_
_entity_poly.entity_id
_entity_poly.type
_entity_poly.pdbx_seq_one_letter_code
_entity_poly.pdbx_strand_id
1 'polypeptide(L)'
;MECESPVVICNEQHRFIVAEQLRQLNKLTENIILEPAGRNTAPAIALAALAAKRHSPENDPLMLVLAADHVIADEDAFRAAVRNAMPYAEAGKLVTFGIVPDLPETGYGYIRRGEVSAGEQDTVAFEVAQFVEKPNLETAQAYVASGEYYWNSGMFLFRATSGRYLEELKKYRPDILDACEKAMSAVDPDLDFIRVDEEAFLACPEESVDYAVMERTADAVVVPMDAGWSDVGSWSSLWEISAHTAEGNVCHGDVINHKTENSYVYAESGLVTTVGVKDLVVVQTKDAVLIADRNAVQDVKKVVEQIKADGRHEHRVHREVYRPWGKYVTLSTRATATR
;
A
#
# COMPACT_ATOMS: atom_id res chain seq x y z
N MET A 1 16.74 -14.54 -1.91
CA MET A 1 15.70 -14.80 -2.92
C MET A 1 16.11 -13.99 -4.14
N GLU A 2 16.26 -14.63 -5.30
CA GLU A 2 16.49 -13.89 -6.53
C GLU A 2 15.15 -13.42 -7.07
N CYS A 3 15.06 -12.13 -7.42
CA CYS A 3 13.90 -11.53 -8.07
C CYS A 3 14.37 -10.65 -9.21
N GLU A 4 13.54 -10.51 -10.24
CA GLU A 4 13.77 -9.57 -11.33
C GLU A 4 13.64 -8.12 -10.85
N SER A 5 13.95 -7.16 -11.72
CA SER A 5 13.67 -5.74 -11.43
C SER A 5 12.18 -5.56 -11.11
N PRO A 6 11.84 -4.73 -10.09
CA PRO A 6 10.45 -4.54 -9.70
C PRO A 6 9.67 -3.87 -10.83
N VAL A 7 8.37 -4.13 -10.95
CA VAL A 7 7.47 -3.30 -11.76
C VAL A 7 6.69 -2.41 -10.80
N VAL A 8 6.70 -1.11 -11.04
CA VAL A 8 5.99 -0.13 -10.20
C VAL A 8 4.81 0.43 -10.97
N ILE A 9 3.62 0.32 -10.40
CA ILE A 9 2.42 0.95 -10.93
C ILE A 9 2.14 2.18 -10.10
N CYS A 10 1.93 3.32 -10.75
CA CYS A 10 1.53 4.54 -10.06
C CYS A 10 0.71 5.45 -10.96
N ASN A 11 0.01 6.41 -10.33
CA ASN A 11 -0.67 7.45 -11.09
C ASN A 11 0.33 8.32 -11.88
N GLU A 12 -0.06 8.76 -13.08
CA GLU A 12 0.70 9.66 -13.96
C GLU A 12 1.29 10.88 -13.21
N GLN A 13 0.59 11.41 -12.20
CA GLN A 13 1.04 12.56 -11.40
C GLN A 13 2.26 12.24 -10.52
N HIS A 14 2.48 10.98 -10.16
CA HIS A 14 3.59 10.53 -9.31
C HIS A 14 4.82 10.04 -10.10
N ARG A 15 4.75 10.02 -11.43
CA ARG A 15 5.80 9.42 -12.28
C ARG A 15 7.23 9.91 -11.99
N PHE A 16 7.41 11.20 -11.68
CA PHE A 16 8.74 11.76 -11.45
C PHE A 16 9.33 11.40 -10.10
N ILE A 17 8.51 11.34 -9.04
CA ILE A 17 8.99 10.94 -7.72
C ILE A 17 9.35 9.46 -7.71
N VAL A 18 8.51 8.62 -8.34
CA VAL A 18 8.77 7.18 -8.48
C VAL A 18 10.02 6.91 -9.32
N ALA A 19 10.17 7.56 -10.48
CA ALA A 19 11.35 7.39 -11.32
C ALA A 19 12.65 7.81 -10.62
N GLU A 20 12.62 8.90 -9.85
CA GLU A 20 13.78 9.36 -9.10
C GLU A 20 14.14 8.41 -7.96
N GLN A 21 13.15 7.87 -7.23
CA GLN A 21 13.40 6.86 -6.19
C GLN A 21 14.00 5.57 -6.77
N LEU A 22 13.44 5.06 -7.88
CA LEU A 22 14.00 3.90 -8.57
C LEU A 22 15.42 4.15 -9.11
N ARG A 23 15.70 5.36 -9.59
CA ARG A 23 17.05 5.77 -10.03
C ARG A 23 18.06 5.74 -8.88
N GLN A 24 17.69 6.28 -7.71
CA GLN A 24 18.54 6.25 -6.52
C GLN A 24 18.85 4.82 -6.05
N LEU A 25 17.94 3.89 -6.29
CA LEU A 25 18.12 2.46 -6.02
C LEU A 25 18.86 1.69 -7.13
N ASN A 26 19.19 2.34 -8.25
CA ASN A 26 19.69 1.69 -9.48
C ASN A 26 18.75 0.59 -10.00
N LYS A 27 17.44 0.82 -9.93
CA LYS A 27 16.36 -0.11 -10.33
C LYS A 27 15.42 0.45 -11.40
N LEU A 28 15.77 1.59 -12.00
CA LEU A 28 15.00 2.16 -13.11
C LEU A 28 15.36 1.42 -14.41
N THR A 29 14.43 0.61 -14.91
CA THR A 29 14.62 -0.25 -16.10
C THR A 29 13.33 -0.32 -16.92
N GLU A 30 12.76 0.83 -17.31
CA GLU A 30 11.52 0.92 -18.11
C GLU A 30 10.34 0.17 -17.48
N ASN A 31 10.30 0.19 -16.15
CA ASN A 31 9.50 -0.70 -15.30
C ASN A 31 8.39 0.05 -14.56
N ILE A 32 7.99 1.23 -15.05
CA ILE A 32 6.94 2.06 -14.44
C ILE A 32 5.71 2.06 -15.33
N ILE A 33 4.60 1.50 -14.84
CA ILE A 33 3.30 1.57 -15.50
C ILE A 33 2.53 2.77 -14.95
N LEU A 34 2.06 3.64 -15.84
CA LEU A 34 1.34 4.85 -15.45
C LEU A 34 -0.17 4.68 -15.62
N GLU A 35 -0.90 4.85 -14.52
CA GLU A 35 -2.35 4.91 -14.51
C GLU A 35 -2.82 6.36 -14.71
N PRO A 36 -3.70 6.66 -15.69
CA PRO A 36 -4.24 8.01 -15.88
C PRO A 36 -5.18 8.42 -14.74
N ALA A 37 -5.87 7.45 -14.12
CA ALA A 37 -6.73 7.65 -12.95
C ALA A 37 -6.68 6.42 -12.04
N GLY A 38 -6.93 6.60 -10.74
CA GLY A 38 -7.03 5.46 -9.82
C GLY A 38 -8.25 4.59 -10.15
N ARG A 39 -8.03 3.30 -10.35
CA ARG A 39 -9.08 2.28 -10.55
C ARG A 39 -9.01 1.12 -9.53
N ASN A 40 -8.32 1.35 -8.41
CA ASN A 40 -8.11 0.38 -7.34
C ASN A 40 -7.21 -0.81 -7.79
N THR A 41 -7.07 -1.85 -6.98
CA THR A 41 -5.97 -2.82 -7.11
C THR A 41 -6.18 -3.89 -8.19
N ALA A 42 -7.41 -4.28 -8.54
CA ALA A 42 -7.60 -5.33 -9.55
C ALA A 42 -7.10 -4.90 -10.95
N PRO A 43 -7.44 -3.69 -11.45
CA PRO A 43 -6.90 -3.20 -12.73
C PRO A 43 -5.39 -3.00 -12.69
N ALA A 44 -4.85 -2.44 -11.60
CA ALA A 44 -3.40 -2.26 -11.44
C ALA A 44 -2.64 -3.58 -11.58
N ILE A 45 -3.05 -4.61 -10.83
CA ILE A 45 -2.42 -5.95 -10.90
C ILE A 45 -2.61 -6.58 -12.28
N ALA A 46 -3.76 -6.36 -12.94
CA ALA A 46 -3.97 -6.83 -14.31
C ALA A 46 -2.98 -6.20 -15.30
N LEU A 47 -2.70 -4.89 -15.19
CA LEU A 47 -1.67 -4.23 -16.00
C LEU A 47 -0.28 -4.83 -15.76
N ALA A 48 0.12 -5.06 -14.51
CA ALA A 48 1.40 -5.72 -14.21
C ALA A 48 1.48 -7.14 -14.78
N ALA A 49 0.42 -7.94 -14.61
CA ALA A 49 0.35 -9.29 -15.15
C ALA A 49 0.44 -9.32 -16.68
N LEU A 50 -0.25 -8.40 -17.37
CA LEU A 50 -0.18 -8.25 -18.82
C LEU A 50 1.22 -7.77 -19.29
N ALA A 51 1.87 -6.88 -18.52
CA ALA A 51 3.23 -6.44 -18.80
C ALA A 51 4.23 -7.61 -18.65
N ALA A 52 4.13 -8.38 -17.57
CA ALA A 52 4.95 -9.58 -17.37
C ALA A 52 4.78 -10.60 -18.52
N LYS A 53 3.54 -10.77 -19.00
CA LYS A 53 3.22 -11.68 -20.13
C LYS A 53 3.90 -11.28 -21.42
N ARG A 54 4.03 -9.98 -21.68
CA ARG A 54 4.70 -9.47 -22.88
C ARG A 54 6.22 -9.63 -22.81
N HIS A 55 6.79 -9.42 -21.63
CA HIS A 55 8.24 -9.54 -21.43
C HIS A 55 8.71 -10.99 -21.49
N SER A 56 7.90 -11.92 -20.99
CA SER A 56 8.22 -13.34 -20.98
C SER A 56 7.05 -14.19 -21.50
N PRO A 57 6.81 -14.24 -22.84
CA PRO A 57 5.68 -14.98 -23.40
C PRO A 57 5.73 -16.49 -23.17
N GLU A 58 6.94 -17.05 -23.06
CA GLU A 58 7.20 -18.48 -22.89
C GLU A 58 7.32 -18.90 -21.42
N ASN A 59 7.31 -17.95 -20.47
CA ASN A 59 7.40 -18.22 -19.05
C ASN A 59 6.21 -17.64 -18.29
N ASP A 60 5.88 -18.28 -17.17
CA ASP A 60 4.81 -17.85 -16.28
C ASP A 60 5.38 -17.52 -14.90
N PRO A 61 6.01 -16.34 -14.76
CA PRO A 61 6.70 -15.99 -13.52
C PRO A 61 5.72 -15.87 -12.36
N LEU A 62 6.21 -16.16 -11.16
CA LEU A 62 5.54 -15.75 -9.93
C LEU A 62 5.61 -14.24 -9.81
N MET A 63 4.48 -13.63 -9.50
CA MET A 63 4.35 -12.21 -9.25
C MET A 63 3.99 -12.00 -7.78
N LEU A 64 4.90 -11.35 -7.05
CA LEU A 64 4.68 -10.87 -5.69
C LEU A 64 4.15 -9.43 -5.76
N VAL A 65 2.90 -9.25 -5.38
CA VAL A 65 2.21 -7.95 -5.34
C VAL A 65 2.34 -7.37 -3.94
N LEU A 66 2.89 -6.15 -3.86
CA LEU A 66 3.15 -5.42 -2.62
C LEU A 66 2.60 -4.00 -2.71
N ALA A 67 2.05 -3.50 -1.60
CA ALA A 67 1.75 -2.08 -1.45
C ALA A 67 3.05 -1.31 -1.15
N ALA A 68 3.17 -0.08 -1.66
CA ALA A 68 4.39 0.72 -1.55
C ALA A 68 4.49 1.51 -0.23
N ASP A 69 3.42 1.51 0.58
CA ASP A 69 3.25 2.31 1.79
C ASP A 69 3.21 1.47 3.08
N HIS A 70 3.43 0.15 2.99
CA HIS A 70 3.53 -0.72 4.17
C HIS A 70 4.96 -0.71 4.75
N VAL A 71 5.03 -0.90 6.07
CA VAL A 71 6.28 -1.16 6.79
C VAL A 71 6.33 -2.62 7.22
N ILE A 72 7.50 -3.22 7.06
CA ILE A 72 7.82 -4.58 7.50
C ILE A 72 9.08 -4.47 8.36
N ALA A 73 8.94 -4.70 9.66
CA ALA A 73 10.05 -4.57 10.60
C ALA A 73 11.03 -5.76 10.56
N ASP A 74 10.53 -6.98 10.36
CA ASP A 74 11.32 -8.20 10.24
C ASP A 74 11.36 -8.69 8.79
N GLU A 75 12.37 -8.22 8.05
CA GLU A 75 12.56 -8.59 6.65
C GLU A 75 12.85 -10.08 6.44
N ASP A 76 13.53 -10.74 7.40
CA ASP A 76 13.90 -12.15 7.26
C ASP A 76 12.68 -13.05 7.45
N ALA A 77 11.81 -12.72 8.41
CA ALA A 77 10.52 -13.37 8.59
C ALA A 77 9.62 -13.19 7.36
N PHE A 78 9.55 -11.98 6.79
CA PHE A 78 8.83 -11.74 5.52
C PHE A 78 9.37 -12.60 4.38
N ARG A 79 10.69 -12.60 4.16
CA ARG A 79 11.32 -13.43 3.10
C ARG A 79 11.13 -14.93 3.35
N ALA A 80 11.02 -15.37 4.60
CA ALA A 80 10.68 -16.74 4.92
C ALA A 80 9.23 -17.05 4.54
N ALA A 81 8.27 -16.19 4.92
CA ALA A 81 6.87 -16.33 4.55
C ALA A 81 6.67 -16.40 3.03
N VAL A 82 7.34 -15.52 2.27
CA VAL A 82 7.28 -15.55 0.80
C VAL A 82 7.84 -16.87 0.25
N ARG A 83 9.00 -17.34 0.72
CA ARG A 83 9.58 -18.63 0.28
C ARG A 83 8.64 -19.80 0.55
N ASN A 84 7.96 -19.78 1.69
CA ASN A 84 7.02 -20.82 2.08
C ASN A 84 5.70 -20.76 1.29
N ALA A 85 5.34 -19.58 0.78
CA ALA A 85 4.18 -19.37 -0.08
C ALA A 85 4.43 -19.79 -1.54
N MET A 86 5.68 -19.77 -2.01
CA MET A 86 6.03 -20.09 -3.41
C MET A 86 5.49 -21.44 -3.90
N PRO A 87 5.61 -22.57 -3.17
CA PRO A 87 5.09 -23.86 -3.65
C PRO A 87 3.58 -23.85 -3.91
N TYR A 88 2.79 -23.13 -3.10
CA TYR A 88 1.35 -23.00 -3.31
C TYR A 88 1.04 -22.18 -4.56
N ALA A 89 1.74 -21.07 -4.77
CA ALA A 89 1.59 -20.25 -5.96
C ALA A 89 2.03 -20.98 -7.23
N GLU A 90 3.10 -21.78 -7.15
CA GLU A 90 3.56 -22.66 -8.24
C GLU A 90 2.56 -23.77 -8.57
N ALA A 91 1.85 -24.28 -7.56
CA ALA A 91 0.73 -25.21 -7.72
C ALA A 91 -0.55 -24.55 -8.23
N GLY A 92 -0.54 -23.25 -8.54
CA GLY A 92 -1.67 -22.52 -9.11
C GLY A 92 -2.68 -22.01 -8.08
N LYS A 93 -2.29 -21.88 -6.81
CA LYS A 93 -3.09 -21.16 -5.80
C LYS A 93 -2.85 -19.65 -5.87
N LEU A 94 -3.85 -18.88 -5.44
CA LEU A 94 -3.72 -17.43 -5.25
C LEU A 94 -3.40 -17.19 -3.78
N VAL A 95 -2.14 -16.92 -3.48
CA VAL A 95 -1.70 -16.76 -2.11
C VAL A 95 -1.92 -15.32 -1.66
N THR A 96 -2.45 -15.15 -0.44
CA THR A 96 -2.43 -13.90 0.32
C THR A 96 -1.72 -14.11 1.65
N PHE A 97 -1.18 -13.05 2.22
CA PHE A 97 -0.47 -13.09 3.50
C PHE A 97 -1.37 -12.54 4.60
N GLY A 98 -1.64 -13.38 5.61
CA GLY A 98 -2.49 -13.02 6.74
C GLY A 98 -1.65 -12.62 7.93
N ILE A 99 -1.79 -11.39 8.43
CA ILE A 99 -1.08 -10.96 9.65
C ILE A 99 -1.82 -11.49 10.87
N VAL A 100 -1.07 -12.05 11.82
CA VAL A 100 -1.64 -12.51 13.09
C VAL A 100 -2.11 -11.28 13.89
N PRO A 101 -3.42 -11.11 14.15
CA PRO A 101 -3.92 -9.96 14.88
C PRO A 101 -3.51 -10.03 16.35
N ASP A 102 -2.97 -8.95 16.88
CA ASP A 102 -2.68 -8.79 18.32
C ASP A 102 -3.74 -7.91 19.02
N LEU A 103 -4.55 -7.18 18.25
CA LEU A 103 -5.62 -6.30 18.72
C LEU A 103 -6.84 -6.31 17.77
N PRO A 104 -8.03 -5.92 18.25
CA PRO A 104 -9.25 -5.90 17.44
C PRO A 104 -9.35 -4.62 16.58
N GLU A 105 -8.51 -4.52 15.56
CA GLU A 105 -8.50 -3.36 14.65
C GLU A 105 -9.77 -3.32 13.79
N THR A 106 -10.37 -2.15 13.64
CA THR A 106 -11.61 -1.95 12.85
C THR A 106 -11.33 -1.30 11.49
N GLY A 107 -10.14 -0.73 11.32
CA GLY A 107 -9.67 -0.14 10.08
C GLY A 107 -9.16 -1.14 9.04
N TYR A 108 -8.93 -2.40 9.43
CA TYR A 108 -8.37 -3.43 8.56
C TYR A 108 -9.43 -4.38 8.00
N GLY A 109 -9.13 -4.94 6.83
CA GLY A 109 -9.79 -6.15 6.34
C GLY A 109 -9.30 -7.37 7.11
N TYR A 110 -10.16 -8.38 7.22
CA TYR A 110 -9.87 -9.66 7.86
C TYR A 110 -10.08 -10.81 6.87
N ILE A 111 -9.29 -11.87 7.04
CA ILE A 111 -9.36 -13.12 6.30
C ILE A 111 -9.71 -14.22 7.29
N ARG A 112 -10.85 -14.88 7.10
CA ARG A 112 -11.18 -16.09 7.84
C ARG A 112 -10.49 -17.28 7.18
N ARG A 113 -9.68 -18.01 7.95
CA ARG A 113 -9.08 -19.26 7.48
C ARG A 113 -10.10 -20.39 7.42
N GLY A 114 -9.96 -21.23 6.40
CA GLY A 114 -10.68 -22.48 6.23
C GLY A 114 -9.83 -23.67 6.68
N GLU A 115 -9.97 -24.78 5.97
CA GLU A 115 -9.19 -25.99 6.23
C GLU A 115 -7.71 -25.80 5.89
N VAL A 116 -6.85 -26.65 6.45
CA VAL A 116 -5.43 -26.67 6.11
C VAL A 116 -5.27 -27.05 4.64
N SER A 117 -4.61 -26.20 3.87
CA SER A 117 -4.29 -26.50 2.48
C SER A 117 -3.10 -27.45 2.42
N ALA A 118 -3.27 -28.58 1.74
CA ALA A 118 -2.21 -29.57 1.60
C ALA A 118 -0.97 -28.95 0.93
N GLY A 119 0.17 -29.02 1.59
CA GLY A 119 1.47 -28.58 1.09
C GLY A 119 2.53 -29.65 1.33
N GLU A 120 3.61 -29.62 0.55
CA GLU A 120 4.72 -30.59 0.63
C GLU A 120 5.71 -30.31 1.78
N GLN A 121 5.56 -29.19 2.51
CA GLN A 121 6.51 -28.73 3.54
C GLN A 121 5.83 -28.48 4.90
N ASP A 122 6.64 -28.33 5.95
CA ASP A 122 6.22 -28.02 7.34
C ASP A 122 5.48 -26.68 7.50
N THR A 123 5.25 -25.94 6.42
CA THR A 123 4.49 -24.68 6.44
C THR A 123 3.00 -24.88 6.20
N VAL A 124 2.23 -24.21 7.04
CA VAL A 124 0.77 -24.31 7.06
C VAL A 124 0.18 -23.12 6.31
N ALA A 125 -0.34 -23.38 5.12
CA ALA A 125 -1.33 -22.49 4.50
C ALA A 125 -2.75 -22.99 4.81
N PHE A 126 -3.71 -22.09 4.81
CA PHE A 126 -5.12 -22.42 4.96
C PHE A 126 -5.87 -21.98 3.70
N GLU A 127 -6.94 -22.69 3.34
CA GLU A 127 -7.89 -22.15 2.38
C GLU A 127 -8.49 -20.85 2.90
N VAL A 128 -8.87 -19.94 2.01
CA VAL A 128 -9.60 -18.73 2.43
C VAL A 128 -11.09 -19.06 2.46
N ALA A 129 -11.68 -19.02 3.65
CA ALA A 129 -13.11 -19.24 3.82
C ALA A 129 -13.92 -17.97 3.49
N GLN A 130 -13.40 -16.80 3.87
CA GLN A 130 -14.09 -15.53 3.67
C GLN A 130 -13.15 -14.33 3.83
N PHE A 131 -13.38 -13.27 3.04
CA PHE A 131 -12.87 -11.92 3.29
C PHE A 131 -13.94 -11.06 3.97
N VAL A 132 -13.54 -10.27 4.96
CA VAL A 132 -14.43 -9.36 5.70
C VAL A 132 -13.78 -7.99 5.78
N GLU A 133 -14.45 -6.94 5.32
CA GLU A 133 -13.88 -5.59 5.32
C GLU A 133 -14.36 -4.80 6.54
N LYS A 134 -13.41 -4.24 7.31
CA LYS A 134 -13.63 -3.22 8.35
C LYS A 134 -14.80 -3.54 9.31
N PRO A 135 -14.70 -4.63 10.10
CA PRO A 135 -15.73 -5.00 11.05
C PRO A 135 -15.91 -3.94 12.14
N ASN A 136 -17.06 -3.94 12.82
CA ASN A 136 -17.22 -3.18 14.05
C ASN A 136 -16.36 -3.79 15.18
N LEU A 137 -16.15 -3.03 16.27
CA LEU A 137 -15.27 -3.44 17.36
C LEU A 137 -15.67 -4.77 18.03
N GLU A 138 -16.98 -5.01 18.24
CA GLU A 138 -17.47 -6.25 18.85
C GLU A 138 -17.14 -7.47 17.98
N THR A 139 -17.36 -7.34 16.67
CA THR A 139 -17.01 -8.37 15.68
C THR A 139 -15.49 -8.58 15.61
N ALA A 140 -14.69 -7.51 15.60
CA ALA A 140 -13.24 -7.61 15.60
C ALA A 140 -12.71 -8.33 16.86
N GLN A 141 -13.28 -8.04 18.03
CA GLN A 141 -12.96 -8.75 19.28
C GLN A 141 -13.25 -10.24 19.18
N ALA A 142 -14.40 -10.61 18.61
CA ALA A 142 -14.75 -12.01 18.39
C ALA A 142 -13.78 -12.71 17.41
N TYR A 143 -13.35 -12.01 16.35
CA TYR A 143 -12.38 -12.52 15.37
C TYR A 143 -11.04 -12.84 16.02
N VAL A 144 -10.48 -11.88 16.76
CA VAL A 144 -9.21 -12.08 17.49
C VAL A 144 -9.32 -13.22 18.51
N ALA A 145 -10.41 -13.25 19.29
CA ALA A 145 -10.62 -14.28 20.30
C ALA A 145 -10.74 -15.69 19.73
N SER A 146 -11.24 -15.84 18.50
CA SER A 146 -11.37 -17.15 17.84
C SER A 146 -10.03 -17.75 17.38
N GLY A 147 -9.03 -16.91 17.07
CA GLY A 147 -7.79 -17.35 16.41
C GLY A 147 -8.00 -17.95 15.01
N GLU A 148 -9.16 -17.72 14.38
CA GLU A 148 -9.48 -18.16 13.02
C GLU A 148 -9.30 -17.06 11.96
N TYR A 149 -8.99 -15.85 12.39
CA TYR A 149 -8.94 -14.68 11.52
C TYR A 149 -7.54 -14.06 11.51
N TYR A 150 -7.14 -13.60 10.33
CA TYR A 150 -5.93 -12.83 10.09
C TYR A 150 -6.29 -11.46 9.54
N TRP A 151 -5.46 -10.44 9.75
CA TRP A 151 -5.60 -9.20 9.00
C TRP A 151 -5.18 -9.42 7.54
N ASN A 152 -5.93 -8.84 6.61
CA ASN A 152 -5.58 -8.82 5.20
C ASN A 152 -4.44 -7.83 4.99
N SER A 153 -3.25 -8.33 4.65
CA SER A 153 -2.08 -7.47 4.45
C SER A 153 -2.08 -6.76 3.10
N GLY A 154 -3.04 -7.04 2.21
CA GLY A 154 -3.05 -6.54 0.82
C GLY A 154 -1.88 -7.03 -0.05
N MET A 155 -1.12 -8.04 0.42
CA MET A 155 -0.03 -8.64 -0.33
C MET A 155 -0.48 -9.96 -0.94
N PHE A 156 -0.03 -10.22 -2.16
CA PHE A 156 -0.43 -11.41 -2.89
C PHE A 156 0.75 -12.06 -3.62
N LEU A 157 0.69 -13.37 -3.80
CA LEU A 157 1.65 -14.13 -4.60
C LEU A 157 0.91 -15.13 -5.48
N PHE A 158 1.05 -14.98 -6.79
CA PHE A 158 0.47 -15.88 -7.78
C PHE A 158 1.22 -15.81 -9.10
N ARG A 159 0.99 -16.79 -9.98
CA ARG A 159 1.46 -16.72 -11.36
C ARG A 159 0.72 -15.62 -12.14
N ALA A 160 1.44 -14.95 -13.02
CA ALA A 160 0.96 -13.74 -13.68
C ALA A 160 0.23 -13.97 -15.02
N THR A 161 0.76 -14.80 -15.94
CA THR A 161 0.59 -14.53 -17.40
C THR A 161 -0.25 -15.58 -18.12
N SER A 162 0.16 -16.85 -18.01
CA SER A 162 -0.63 -18.04 -18.31
C SER A 162 -1.22 -18.66 -17.05
N GLY A 163 -0.86 -18.12 -15.90
CA GLY A 163 -1.17 -18.69 -14.61
C GLY A 163 -2.26 -17.90 -13.95
N ARG A 164 -3.28 -18.64 -13.57
CA ARG A 164 -4.28 -18.39 -12.54
C ARG A 164 -4.86 -16.99 -12.39
N TYR A 165 -4.10 -15.93 -12.11
CA TYR A 165 -4.68 -14.61 -11.86
C TYR A 165 -5.50 -14.07 -13.03
N LEU A 166 -4.92 -14.01 -14.24
CA LEU A 166 -5.66 -13.52 -15.41
C LEU A 166 -6.81 -14.47 -15.79
N GLU A 167 -6.71 -15.77 -15.50
CA GLU A 167 -7.79 -16.74 -15.73
C GLU A 167 -8.97 -16.53 -14.78
N GLU A 168 -8.71 -16.35 -13.48
CA GLU A 168 -9.73 -16.07 -12.48
C GLU A 168 -10.34 -14.67 -12.71
N LEU A 169 -9.52 -13.68 -13.06
CA LEU A 169 -10.01 -12.34 -13.43
C LEU A 169 -10.92 -12.42 -14.67
N LYS A 170 -10.54 -13.18 -15.71
CA LYS A 170 -11.41 -13.41 -16.87
C LYS A 170 -12.73 -14.10 -16.50
N LYS A 171 -12.69 -15.01 -15.54
CA LYS A 171 -13.87 -15.76 -15.08
C LYS A 171 -14.85 -14.87 -14.32
N TYR A 172 -14.36 -14.01 -13.44
CA TYR A 172 -15.20 -13.23 -12.53
C TYR A 172 -15.43 -11.79 -12.97
N ARG A 173 -14.43 -11.15 -13.59
CA ARG A 173 -14.43 -9.75 -14.06
C ARG A 173 -13.84 -9.63 -15.48
N PRO A 174 -14.43 -10.29 -16.49
CA PRO A 174 -13.95 -10.20 -17.87
C PRO A 174 -13.93 -8.77 -18.42
N ASP A 175 -14.81 -7.90 -17.89
CA ASP A 175 -14.88 -6.48 -18.20
C ASP A 175 -13.63 -5.70 -17.74
N ILE A 176 -13.07 -6.01 -16.56
CA ILE A 176 -11.79 -5.44 -16.12
C ILE A 176 -10.65 -5.90 -17.02
N LEU A 177 -10.59 -7.21 -17.31
CA LEU A 177 -9.52 -7.77 -18.13
C LEU A 177 -9.53 -7.19 -19.55
N ASP A 178 -10.69 -7.15 -20.22
CA ASP A 178 -10.82 -6.61 -21.58
C ASP A 178 -10.41 -5.13 -21.66
N ALA A 179 -10.80 -4.32 -20.67
CA ALA A 179 -10.38 -2.93 -20.59
C ALA A 179 -8.85 -2.80 -20.43
N CYS A 180 -8.24 -3.61 -19.56
CA CYS A 180 -6.78 -3.61 -19.36
C CYS A 180 -6.02 -4.13 -20.59
N GLU A 181 -6.53 -5.16 -21.28
CA GLU A 181 -5.94 -5.67 -22.53
C GLU A 181 -5.97 -4.60 -23.63
N LYS A 182 -7.11 -3.91 -23.80
CA LYS A 182 -7.24 -2.77 -24.72
C LYS A 182 -6.30 -1.63 -24.35
N ALA A 183 -6.27 -1.25 -23.07
CA ALA A 183 -5.42 -0.17 -22.57
C ALA A 183 -3.93 -0.46 -22.82
N MET A 184 -3.53 -1.73 -22.68
CA MET A 184 -2.17 -2.16 -22.97
C MET A 184 -1.92 -2.33 -24.48
N SER A 185 -2.93 -2.49 -25.34
CA SER A 185 -2.72 -2.80 -26.77
C SER A 185 -2.01 -1.69 -27.56
N ALA A 186 -2.19 -0.43 -27.14
CA ALA A 186 -1.57 0.76 -27.72
C ALA A 186 -0.62 1.42 -26.72
N VAL A 187 0.40 0.69 -26.26
CA VAL A 187 1.43 1.25 -25.37
C VAL A 187 2.41 2.05 -26.23
N ASP A 188 2.53 3.34 -25.92
CA ASP A 188 3.64 4.18 -26.40
C ASP A 188 4.79 4.06 -25.39
N PRO A 189 5.93 3.45 -25.76
CA PRO A 189 7.10 3.41 -24.90
C PRO A 189 7.67 4.83 -24.79
N ASP A 190 7.37 5.55 -23.71
CA ASP A 190 7.92 6.89 -23.43
C ASP A 190 9.04 6.79 -22.39
N LEU A 191 10.26 6.57 -22.87
CA LEU A 191 11.47 6.47 -22.04
C LEU A 191 11.33 5.39 -20.96
N ASP A 192 11.24 5.81 -19.70
CA ASP A 192 11.17 4.95 -18.52
C ASP A 192 9.74 4.44 -18.21
N PHE A 193 8.74 4.86 -19.00
CA PHE A 193 7.33 4.71 -18.67
C PHE A 193 6.55 3.89 -19.70
N ILE A 194 5.70 3.01 -19.18
CA ILE A 194 4.65 2.31 -19.90
C ILE A 194 3.36 3.11 -19.70
N ARG A 195 2.98 3.90 -20.70
CA ARG A 195 1.68 4.59 -20.71
C ARG A 195 0.62 3.70 -21.34
N VAL A 196 -0.45 3.46 -20.60
CA VAL A 196 -1.63 2.77 -21.10
C VAL A 196 -2.53 3.75 -21.85
N ASP A 197 -3.31 3.25 -22.81
CA ASP A 197 -4.31 4.07 -23.50
C ASP A 197 -5.35 4.60 -22.49
N GLU A 198 -5.46 5.92 -22.43
CA GLU A 198 -6.25 6.62 -21.42
C GLU A 198 -7.75 6.34 -21.56
N GLU A 199 -8.28 6.39 -22.79
CA GLU A 199 -9.70 6.19 -23.04
C GLU A 199 -10.13 4.76 -22.68
N ALA A 200 -9.35 3.76 -23.10
CA ALA A 200 -9.58 2.36 -22.77
C ALA A 200 -9.46 2.08 -21.27
N PHE A 201 -8.47 2.66 -20.58
CA PHE A 201 -8.30 2.44 -19.14
C PHE A 201 -9.37 3.17 -18.31
N LEU A 202 -9.80 4.36 -18.71
CA LEU A 202 -10.87 5.09 -18.02
C LEU A 202 -12.21 4.36 -18.09
N ALA A 203 -12.43 3.53 -19.11
CA ALA A 203 -13.59 2.63 -19.21
C ALA A 203 -13.51 1.41 -18.27
N CYS A 204 -12.34 1.13 -17.68
CA CYS A 204 -12.17 0.04 -16.74
C CYS A 204 -12.95 0.30 -15.43
N PRO A 205 -13.74 -0.66 -14.93
CA PRO A 205 -14.38 -0.57 -13.63
C PRO A 205 -13.36 -0.43 -12.48
N GLU A 206 -13.75 0.31 -11.44
CA GLU A 206 -12.96 0.48 -10.22
C GLU A 206 -13.33 -0.61 -9.19
N GLU A 207 -12.42 -1.55 -8.92
CA GLU A 207 -12.63 -2.61 -7.92
C GLU A 207 -11.29 -3.14 -7.37
N SER A 208 -11.26 -3.52 -6.09
CA SER A 208 -10.07 -4.16 -5.50
C SER A 208 -9.98 -5.63 -5.91
N VAL A 209 -8.76 -6.16 -5.89
CA VAL A 209 -8.51 -7.58 -6.21
C VAL A 209 -9.19 -8.54 -5.23
N ASP A 210 -9.37 -8.10 -3.98
CA ASP A 210 -10.04 -8.84 -2.92
C ASP A 210 -11.46 -9.23 -3.35
N TYR A 211 -12.23 -8.24 -3.84
CA TYR A 211 -13.61 -8.43 -4.30
C TYR A 211 -13.69 -9.04 -5.71
N ALA A 212 -12.82 -8.57 -6.61
CA ALA A 212 -12.85 -8.99 -8.02
C ALA A 212 -12.52 -10.47 -8.20
N VAL A 213 -11.59 -10.99 -7.38
CA VAL A 213 -11.00 -12.32 -7.56
C VAL A 213 -10.96 -13.11 -6.26
N MET A 214 -10.33 -12.57 -5.21
CA MET A 214 -9.95 -13.39 -4.05
C MET A 214 -11.16 -13.93 -3.26
N GLU A 215 -12.24 -13.16 -3.11
CA GLU A 215 -13.47 -13.58 -2.45
C GLU A 215 -14.29 -14.58 -3.29
N ARG A 216 -14.06 -14.60 -4.61
CA ARG A 216 -14.83 -15.42 -5.56
C ARG A 216 -14.14 -16.74 -5.90
N THR A 217 -12.82 -16.78 -5.80
CA THR A 217 -12.03 -17.93 -6.23
C THR A 217 -12.03 -19.05 -5.18
N ALA A 218 -12.05 -20.30 -5.65
CA ALA A 218 -11.91 -21.48 -4.80
C ALA A 218 -10.43 -21.84 -4.53
N ASP A 219 -9.49 -21.11 -5.12
CA ASP A 219 -8.06 -21.41 -5.08
C ASP A 219 -7.26 -20.38 -4.28
N ALA A 220 -7.95 -19.55 -3.50
CA ALA A 220 -7.33 -18.63 -2.57
C ALA A 220 -6.81 -19.38 -1.34
N VAL A 221 -5.57 -19.11 -0.96
CA VAL A 221 -4.97 -19.61 0.28
C VAL A 221 -4.34 -18.46 1.05
N VAL A 222 -4.40 -18.54 2.38
CA VAL A 222 -3.76 -17.59 3.29
C VAL A 222 -2.57 -18.26 3.98
N VAL A 223 -1.41 -17.60 3.89
CA VAL A 223 -0.20 -17.95 4.61
C VAL A 223 -0.08 -17.00 5.81
N PRO A 224 -0.12 -17.51 7.06
CA PRO A 224 0.09 -16.67 8.23
C PRO A 224 1.49 -16.07 8.22
N MET A 225 1.58 -14.80 8.59
CA MET A 225 2.84 -14.08 8.64
C MET A 225 2.92 -13.21 9.90
N ASP A 226 4.05 -13.32 10.59
CA ASP A 226 4.44 -12.46 11.68
C ASP A 226 5.80 -11.84 11.31
N ALA A 227 5.77 -10.60 10.82
CA ALA A 227 6.93 -9.90 10.31
C ALA A 227 6.97 -8.42 10.76
N GLY A 228 6.24 -8.08 11.82
CA GLY A 228 6.06 -6.69 12.27
C GLY A 228 5.50 -5.79 11.17
N TRP A 229 4.42 -6.26 10.51
CA TRP A 229 3.75 -5.53 9.43
C TRP A 229 2.90 -4.38 9.98
N SER A 230 2.89 -3.26 9.27
CA SER A 230 1.98 -2.13 9.49
C SER A 230 1.60 -1.48 8.16
N ASP A 231 0.33 -1.09 8.01
CA ASP A 231 -0.16 -0.38 6.82
C ASP A 231 0.17 1.12 6.83
N VAL A 232 0.75 1.62 7.93
CA VAL A 232 1.06 3.05 8.15
C VAL A 232 -0.11 3.97 7.79
N GLY A 233 -1.35 3.51 8.03
CA GLY A 233 -2.57 4.21 7.63
C GLY A 233 -2.92 5.42 8.51
N SER A 234 -2.20 5.63 9.61
CA SER A 234 -2.44 6.71 10.57
C SER A 234 -1.16 7.25 11.21
N TRP A 235 -1.23 8.50 11.72
CA TRP A 235 -0.15 9.07 12.54
C TRP A 235 0.11 8.28 13.83
N SER A 236 -0.89 7.55 14.34
CA SER A 236 -0.73 6.67 15.50
C SER A 236 0.15 5.48 15.16
N SER A 237 -0.05 4.88 13.96
CA SER A 237 0.78 3.80 13.44
C SER A 237 2.25 4.24 13.32
N LEU A 238 2.50 5.48 12.88
CA LEU A 238 3.87 6.04 12.83
C LEU A 238 4.50 6.17 14.22
N TRP A 239 3.73 6.48 15.26
CA TRP A 239 4.22 6.49 16.64
C TRP A 239 4.59 5.08 17.09
N GLU A 240 3.71 4.10 16.87
CA GLU A 240 3.88 2.70 17.31
C GLU A 240 5.15 2.05 16.73
N ILE A 241 5.44 2.27 15.45
CA ILE A 241 6.58 1.65 14.77
C ILE A 241 7.92 2.39 14.99
N SER A 242 7.88 3.57 15.60
CA SER A 242 9.06 4.43 15.76
C SER A 242 9.82 4.14 17.05
N ALA A 243 11.09 4.58 17.11
CA ALA A 243 11.86 4.53 18.35
C ALA A 243 11.32 5.55 19.36
N HIS A 244 11.02 5.07 20.57
CA HIS A 244 10.45 5.88 21.65
C HIS A 244 11.52 6.41 22.59
N THR A 245 11.34 7.63 23.12
CA THR A 245 12.10 8.14 24.26
C THR A 245 11.65 7.46 25.57
N ALA A 246 12.34 7.73 26.68
CA ALA A 246 11.98 7.19 27.98
C ALA A 246 10.57 7.59 28.45
N GLU A 247 10.09 8.75 28.00
CA GLU A 247 8.76 9.30 28.28
C GLU A 247 7.69 8.82 27.26
N GLY A 248 8.06 7.90 26.37
CA GLY A 248 7.16 7.36 25.34
C GLY A 248 6.93 8.31 24.15
N ASN A 249 7.77 9.33 23.95
CA ASN A 249 7.60 10.22 22.81
C ASN A 249 8.32 9.69 21.58
N VAL A 250 7.83 10.08 20.41
CA VAL A 250 8.54 9.95 19.13
C VAL A 250 8.83 11.35 18.64
N CYS A 251 10.09 11.62 18.29
CA CYS A 251 10.55 12.95 17.90
C CYS A 251 11.32 12.88 16.58
N HIS A 252 10.92 13.73 15.63
CA HIS A 252 11.60 13.87 14.35
C HIS A 252 11.86 15.35 14.07
N GLY A 253 13.10 15.69 13.68
CA GLY A 253 13.52 17.06 13.42
C GLY A 253 13.90 17.85 14.68
N ASP A 254 13.74 19.17 14.62
CA ASP A 254 14.10 20.08 15.72
C ASP A 254 12.96 20.17 16.75
N VAL A 255 13.07 19.39 17.83
CA VAL A 255 12.02 19.23 18.84
C VAL A 255 12.57 19.42 20.25
N ILE A 256 11.87 20.24 21.05
CA ILE A 256 12.14 20.37 22.50
C ILE A 256 10.89 20.00 23.28
N ASN A 257 11.01 18.98 24.13
CA ASN A 257 9.91 18.51 24.98
C ASN A 257 10.18 18.86 26.45
N HIS A 258 9.16 19.36 27.14
CA HIS A 258 9.21 19.59 28.57
C HIS A 258 7.95 19.06 29.25
N LYS A 259 8.06 17.96 30.00
CA LYS A 259 6.90 17.26 30.58
C LYS A 259 5.89 16.86 29.51
N THR A 260 6.41 16.21 28.47
CA THR A 260 5.59 15.67 27.37
C THR A 260 5.69 14.15 27.40
N GLU A 261 4.57 13.46 27.24
CA GLU A 261 4.49 12.00 27.35
C GLU A 261 3.67 11.40 26.19
N ASN A 262 4.04 10.20 25.75
CA ASN A 262 3.28 9.41 24.77
C ASN A 262 2.85 10.16 23.50
N SER A 263 3.66 11.12 23.03
CA SER A 263 3.31 12.01 21.93
C SER A 263 4.21 11.80 20.70
N TYR A 264 3.65 11.96 19.50
CA TYR A 264 4.37 12.00 18.24
C TYR A 264 4.61 13.46 17.84
N VAL A 265 5.86 13.88 17.70
CA VAL A 265 6.23 15.25 17.35
C VAL A 265 7.15 15.24 16.13
N TYR A 266 6.65 15.76 15.02
CA TYR A 266 7.34 15.83 13.74
C TYR A 266 7.54 17.29 13.32
N ALA A 267 8.81 17.67 13.13
CA ALA A 267 9.25 19.00 12.75
C ALA A 267 10.01 18.95 11.42
N GLU A 268 9.35 19.31 10.32
CA GLU A 268 9.98 19.30 8.99
C GLU A 268 10.92 20.50 8.79
N SER A 269 10.53 21.69 9.24
CA SER A 269 11.21 22.93 8.82
C SER A 269 11.38 24.00 9.89
N GLY A 270 10.91 23.76 11.11
CA GLY A 270 11.06 24.71 12.22
C GLY A 270 11.08 24.01 13.57
N LEU A 271 11.46 24.74 14.62
CA LEU A 271 11.45 24.23 15.98
C LEU A 271 10.02 23.99 16.48
N VAL A 272 9.74 22.80 16.97
CA VAL A 272 8.50 22.47 17.67
C VAL A 272 8.79 22.24 19.14
N THR A 273 8.13 23.01 20.01
CA THR A 273 8.27 22.85 21.46
C THR A 273 6.96 22.40 22.09
N THR A 274 7.00 21.37 22.92
CA THR A 274 5.84 20.89 23.68
C THR A 274 6.07 21.02 25.19
N VAL A 275 5.04 21.44 25.92
CA VAL A 275 5.15 21.69 27.37
C VAL A 275 3.91 21.21 28.10
N GLY A 276 4.05 20.19 28.96
CA GLY A 276 2.96 19.72 29.83
C GLY A 276 1.81 19.03 29.10
N VAL A 277 2.07 18.43 27.94
CA VAL A 277 1.06 17.78 27.09
C VAL A 277 1.29 16.28 27.03
N LYS A 278 0.26 15.52 26.67
CA LYS A 278 0.37 14.06 26.53
C LYS A 278 -0.56 13.56 25.43
N ASP A 279 -0.22 12.40 24.88
CA ASP A 279 -1.03 11.69 23.89
C ASP A 279 -1.37 12.54 22.66
N LEU A 280 -0.45 13.41 22.22
CA LEU A 280 -0.64 14.27 21.06
C LEU A 280 0.12 13.79 19.83
N VAL A 281 -0.46 14.04 18.66
CA VAL A 281 0.23 14.05 17.37
C VAL A 281 0.40 15.51 16.97
N VAL A 282 1.65 15.96 16.85
CA VAL A 282 2.06 17.28 16.39
C VAL A 282 2.89 17.11 15.13
N VAL A 283 2.38 17.60 13.99
CA VAL A 283 3.08 17.53 12.71
C VAL A 283 3.19 18.93 12.15
N GLN A 284 4.42 19.45 12.07
CA GLN A 284 4.76 20.71 11.46
C GLN A 284 5.43 20.45 10.12
N THR A 285 4.72 20.77 9.03
CA THR A 285 5.28 20.80 7.67
C THR A 285 5.55 22.24 7.25
N LYS A 286 6.19 22.43 6.09
CA LYS A 286 6.48 23.76 5.53
C LYS A 286 5.24 24.66 5.35
N ASP A 287 4.06 24.08 5.23
CA ASP A 287 2.81 24.75 4.84
C ASP A 287 1.65 24.59 5.84
N ALA A 288 1.72 23.62 6.75
CA ALA A 288 0.67 23.37 7.73
C ALA A 288 1.21 22.88 9.08
N VAL A 289 0.38 23.02 10.11
CA VAL A 289 0.61 22.40 11.42
C VAL A 289 -0.66 21.62 11.79
N LEU A 290 -0.50 20.33 12.04
CA LEU A 290 -1.53 19.47 12.62
C LEU A 290 -1.22 19.26 14.09
N ILE A 291 -2.24 19.45 14.93
CA ILE A 291 -2.21 19.05 16.35
C ILE A 291 -3.50 18.27 16.59
N ALA A 292 -3.37 17.02 16.98
CA ALA A 292 -4.50 16.14 17.26
C ALA A 292 -4.23 15.30 18.51
N ASP A 293 -5.29 14.90 19.20
CA ASP A 293 -5.20 13.78 20.13
C ASP A 293 -4.86 12.51 19.32
N ARG A 294 -3.90 11.73 19.81
CA ARG A 294 -3.42 10.52 19.15
C ARG A 294 -4.54 9.48 18.97
N ASN A 295 -5.54 9.47 19.84
CA ASN A 295 -6.69 8.58 19.73
C ASN A 295 -7.79 9.10 18.78
N ALA A 296 -7.66 10.34 18.29
CA ALA A 296 -8.62 10.97 17.37
C ALA A 296 -8.04 11.17 15.95
N VAL A 297 -6.88 10.59 15.65
CA VAL A 297 -6.15 10.77 14.39
C VAL A 297 -6.98 10.37 13.15
N GLN A 298 -7.92 9.43 13.29
CA GLN A 298 -8.82 9.02 12.21
C GLN A 298 -9.67 10.19 11.66
N ASP A 299 -9.95 11.20 12.50
CA ASP A 299 -10.74 12.37 12.12
C ASP A 299 -9.95 13.40 11.27
N VAL A 300 -8.64 13.22 11.08
CA VAL A 300 -7.82 14.07 10.19
C VAL A 300 -8.37 14.06 8.76
N LYS A 301 -8.96 12.95 8.30
CA LYS A 301 -9.61 12.85 6.98
C LYS A 301 -10.72 13.89 6.81
N LYS A 302 -11.52 14.13 7.85
CA LYS A 302 -12.60 15.15 7.84
C LYS A 302 -12.04 16.55 7.67
N VAL A 303 -10.89 16.85 8.28
CA VAL A 303 -10.21 18.14 8.13
C VAL A 303 -9.69 18.31 6.69
N VAL A 304 -9.10 17.26 6.10
CA VAL A 304 -8.65 17.28 4.70
C VAL A 304 -9.83 17.48 3.74
N GLU A 305 -10.98 16.86 4.00
CA GLU A 305 -12.22 17.07 3.23
C GLU A 305 -12.71 18.51 3.33
N GLN A 306 -12.66 19.13 4.51
CA GLN A 306 -13.02 20.54 4.67
C GLN A 306 -12.06 21.47 3.91
N ILE A 307 -10.74 21.24 3.99
CA ILE A 307 -9.72 22.00 3.25
C ILE A 307 -10.00 21.93 1.74
N LYS A 308 -10.37 20.74 1.23
CA LYS A 308 -10.78 20.54 -0.17
C LYS A 308 -12.03 21.34 -0.51
N ALA A 309 -13.06 21.28 0.34
CA ALA A 309 -14.32 22.00 0.15
C ALA A 309 -14.12 23.52 0.13
N ASP A 310 -13.18 24.03 0.93
CA ASP A 310 -12.83 25.45 1.00
C ASP A 310 -11.96 25.92 -0.19
N GLY A 311 -11.61 25.03 -1.13
CA GLY A 311 -10.81 25.36 -2.31
C GLY A 311 -9.35 25.70 -2.01
N ARG A 312 -8.84 25.27 -0.84
CA ARG A 312 -7.47 25.52 -0.39
C ARG A 312 -6.45 24.62 -1.12
N HIS A 313 -5.15 24.78 -0.86
CA HIS A 313 -4.10 24.10 -1.65
C HIS A 313 -3.14 23.23 -0.83
N GLU A 314 -3.22 23.30 0.50
CA GLU A 314 -2.40 22.54 1.45
C GLU A 314 -2.59 21.01 1.30
N HIS A 315 -3.70 20.57 0.70
CA HIS A 315 -3.94 19.16 0.38
C HIS A 315 -3.37 18.71 -0.99
N ARG A 316 -2.84 19.63 -1.79
CA ARG A 316 -2.53 19.43 -3.22
C ARG A 316 -1.08 19.69 -3.59
N VAL A 317 -0.42 20.65 -2.95
CA VAL A 317 0.90 21.12 -3.37
C VAL A 317 1.91 20.93 -2.24
N HIS A 318 2.61 19.80 -2.25
CA HIS A 318 3.90 19.75 -1.57
C HIS A 318 4.80 20.83 -2.20
N ARG A 319 5.39 21.69 -1.37
CA ARG A 319 6.27 22.78 -1.85
C ARG A 319 7.45 22.27 -2.66
N GLU A 320 7.80 20.99 -2.54
CA GLU A 320 8.88 20.32 -3.26
C GLU A 320 8.32 19.49 -4.41
N VAL A 321 8.73 19.82 -5.63
CA VAL A 321 8.19 19.23 -6.86
C VAL A 321 9.32 18.59 -7.66
N TYR A 322 9.15 17.30 -7.97
CA TYR A 322 10.10 16.50 -8.76
C TYR A 322 9.86 16.68 -10.27
N ARG A 323 10.95 16.75 -11.02
CA ARG A 323 11.02 16.95 -12.48
C ARG A 323 12.14 16.10 -13.08
N PRO A 324 12.16 15.87 -14.40
CA PRO A 324 13.22 15.09 -15.06
C PRO A 324 14.65 15.55 -14.76
N TRP A 325 14.83 16.84 -14.48
CA TRP A 325 16.14 17.48 -14.20
C TRP A 325 16.44 17.69 -12.70
N GLY A 326 15.65 17.10 -11.79
CA GLY A 326 15.85 17.22 -10.34
C GLY A 326 14.57 17.68 -9.62
N LYS A 327 14.73 18.48 -8.55
CA LYS A 327 13.60 18.99 -7.76
C LYS A 327 13.71 20.49 -7.54
N TYR A 328 12.57 21.16 -7.40
CA TYR A 328 12.52 22.56 -6.99
C TYR A 328 11.59 22.74 -5.80
N VAL A 329 11.90 23.73 -4.95
CA VAL A 329 11.08 24.09 -3.79
C VAL A 329 10.46 25.47 -4.01
N THR A 330 9.15 25.57 -3.88
CA THR A 330 8.44 26.86 -3.91
C THR A 330 8.59 27.54 -2.55
N LEU A 331 9.36 28.62 -2.48
CA LEU A 331 9.71 29.31 -1.23
C LEU A 331 8.56 30.16 -0.65
N SER A 332 7.70 30.73 -1.51
CA SER A 332 6.51 31.50 -1.10
C SER A 332 5.48 31.58 -2.24
N THR A 333 4.20 31.43 -1.90
CA THR A 333 3.04 31.78 -2.74
C THR A 333 2.30 33.02 -2.24
N ARG A 334 2.74 33.62 -1.12
CA ARG A 334 2.15 34.85 -0.59
C ARG A 334 2.80 36.07 -1.25
N ALA A 335 2.03 36.76 -2.08
CA ALA A 335 2.33 38.15 -2.44
C ALA A 335 2.25 38.98 -1.15
N THR A 336 3.41 39.31 -0.60
CA THR A 336 3.48 40.22 0.55
C THR A 336 3.43 41.62 -0.02
N ALA A 337 2.23 42.21 -0.08
CA ALA A 337 2.09 43.63 -0.32
C ALA A 337 2.52 44.37 0.96
N THR A 338 3.81 44.67 1.06
CA THR A 338 4.34 45.60 2.05
C THR A 338 3.83 47.00 1.70
N ARG A 339 3.15 47.67 2.64
CA ARG A 339 2.93 49.12 2.60
C ARG A 339 3.98 49.83 3.41
#